data_AF-A0A8C0HIW3-F1
#
_entry.id   AF-A0A8C0HIW3-F1
#
_cell.length_a   1.000
_cell.length_b   1.000
_cell.length_c   1.000
_cell.angle_alpha   90.00
_cell.angle_beta   90.00
_cell.angle_gamma   90.00
#
_symmetry.space_group_name_H-M   'P 1'
#
loop_
_entity.id
_entity.type
_entity.pdbx_description
1 polymer ?
#
loop_
_entity_poly.entity_id
_entity_poly.type
_entity_poly.pdbx_seq_one_letter_code
_entity_poly.pdbx_strand_id
1 'polypeptide(L)'
;MSGRRRIGDPECLTKRIPQNPKYQHIKSRLDTGNSLTKYIEKLEEIKRNYRYKKDELFKRLKVTTFAQLVIQVASLSDETLEVSPKEIQNPAWVTGIASTNCIGKGE
;
A
#
# COMPACT_ATOMS: atom_id res chain seq x y z
N MET A 1 -27.23 -11.37 -28.64
CA MET A 1 -28.32 -10.69 -27.89
C MET A 1 -27.82 -9.34 -27.41
N SER A 2 -28.45 -8.25 -27.83
CA SER A 2 -28.57 -6.99 -27.08
C SER A 2 -29.53 -6.11 -27.89
N GLY A 3 -30.75 -5.99 -27.35
CA GLY A 3 -31.85 -5.25 -27.95
C GLY A 3 -31.52 -3.77 -28.11
N ARG A 4 -32.20 -3.16 -29.08
CA ARG A 4 -32.12 -1.76 -29.49
C ARG A 4 -32.00 -0.81 -28.28
N ARG A 5 -30.80 -0.27 -28.03
CA ARG A 5 -30.61 0.89 -27.14
C ARG A 5 -31.23 2.10 -27.82
N ARG A 6 -32.16 2.79 -27.15
CA ARG A 6 -32.77 4.03 -27.62
C ARG A 6 -31.77 5.16 -27.42
N ILE A 7 -31.78 6.15 -28.32
CA ILE A 7 -30.98 7.37 -28.14
C ILE A 7 -31.48 8.04 -26.86
N GLY A 8 -30.58 8.25 -25.89
CA GLY A 8 -30.89 8.87 -24.59
C GLY A 8 -31.10 7.91 -23.42
N ASP A 9 -30.87 6.60 -23.57
CA ASP A 9 -30.95 5.67 -22.42
C ASP A 9 -29.94 6.05 -21.32
N PRO A 10 -30.36 6.35 -20.07
CA PRO A 10 -29.48 6.85 -19.01
C PRO A 10 -28.42 5.82 -18.57
N GLU A 11 -28.67 4.53 -18.84
CA GLU A 11 -27.72 3.44 -18.60
C GLU A 11 -26.42 3.57 -19.41
N CYS A 12 -26.44 4.33 -20.52
CA CYS A 12 -25.23 4.55 -21.31
C CYS A 12 -24.20 5.44 -20.59
N LEU A 13 -24.66 6.33 -19.70
CA LEU A 13 -23.83 7.28 -18.97
C LEU A 13 -23.19 6.65 -17.73
N THR A 14 -23.84 5.66 -17.13
CA THR A 14 -23.36 4.96 -15.93
C THR A 14 -22.40 3.82 -16.27
N LYS A 15 -22.37 3.39 -17.55
CA LYS A 15 -21.53 2.29 -17.99
C LYS A 15 -20.05 2.66 -17.93
N ARG A 16 -19.28 1.90 -17.16
CA ARG A 16 -17.83 2.02 -17.14
C ARG A 16 -17.24 1.69 -18.52
N ILE A 17 -16.38 2.58 -19.01
CA ILE A 17 -15.67 2.39 -20.28
C ILE A 17 -14.73 1.17 -20.13
N PRO A 18 -14.82 0.17 -21.05
CA PRO A 18 -13.96 -1.00 -21.01
C PRO A 18 -12.50 -0.57 -21.19
N GLN A 19 -11.61 -1.16 -20.40
CA GLN A 19 -10.17 -0.90 -20.50
C GLN A 19 -9.57 -1.72 -21.65
N ASN A 20 -8.67 -1.12 -22.41
CA ASN A 20 -7.98 -1.81 -23.50
C ASN A 20 -6.99 -2.84 -22.93
N PRO A 21 -7.09 -4.15 -23.26
CA PRO A 21 -6.20 -5.17 -22.73
C PRO A 21 -4.72 -4.91 -23.08
N LYS A 22 -4.44 -4.29 -24.24
CA LYS A 22 -3.07 -3.94 -24.65
C LYS A 22 -2.38 -3.01 -23.64
N TYR A 23 -3.15 -2.15 -22.97
CA TYR A 23 -2.63 -1.10 -22.07
C TYR A 23 -3.03 -1.28 -20.61
N GLN A 24 -3.62 -2.42 -20.26
CA GLN A 24 -4.12 -2.67 -18.90
C GLN A 24 -3.03 -2.64 -17.83
N HIS A 25 -1.78 -2.95 -18.19
CA HIS A 25 -0.64 -2.95 -17.28
C HIS A 25 -0.03 -1.55 -17.07
N ILE A 26 -0.43 -0.54 -17.85
CA ILE A 26 0.13 0.81 -17.75
C ILE A 26 -0.56 1.55 -16.61
N LYS A 27 0.23 1.97 -15.62
CA LYS A 27 -0.24 2.77 -14.50
C LYS A 27 -0.10 4.27 -14.79
N SER A 28 -0.99 5.07 -14.22
CA SER A 28 -0.92 6.52 -14.31
C SER A 28 0.33 7.05 -13.60
N ARG A 29 1.11 7.89 -14.27
CA ARG A 29 2.27 8.57 -13.67
C ARG A 29 1.88 9.71 -12.73
N LEU A 30 0.73 10.33 -13.00
CA LEU A 30 0.19 11.43 -12.20
C LEU A 30 -0.50 10.85 -10.96
N ASP A 31 -0.01 11.25 -9.78
CA ASP A 31 -0.64 10.88 -8.52
C ASP A 31 -1.80 11.84 -8.22
N THR A 32 -3.03 11.41 -8.53
CA THR A 32 -4.26 12.18 -8.22
C THR A 32 -4.74 11.99 -6.77
N GLY A 33 -3.92 11.40 -5.89
CA GLY A 33 -4.29 11.05 -4.52
C GLY A 33 -5.16 9.79 -4.44
N ASN A 34 -6.19 9.82 -3.60
CA ASN A 34 -7.02 8.66 -3.25
C ASN A 34 -8.18 8.46 -4.24
N SER A 35 -8.00 7.55 -5.20
CA SER A 35 -9.04 7.15 -6.16
C SER A 35 -9.52 5.72 -5.89
N LEU A 36 -10.74 5.40 -6.36
CA LEU A 36 -11.31 4.06 -6.22
C LEU A 36 -10.42 2.98 -6.86
N THR A 37 -9.78 3.27 -8.00
CA THR A 37 -8.85 2.35 -8.67
C THR A 37 -7.66 2.00 -7.77
N LYS A 38 -7.04 2.99 -7.12
CA LYS A 38 -5.93 2.76 -6.19
C LYS A 38 -6.35 2.00 -4.93
N TYR A 39 -7.56 2.26 -4.42
CA TYR A 39 -8.11 1.50 -3.30
C TYR A 39 -8.28 0.01 -3.65
N ILE A 40 -8.79 -0.29 -4.84
CA ILE A 40 -8.93 -1.67 -5.32
C ILE A 40 -7.56 -2.34 -5.49
N GLU A 41 -6.58 -1.64 -6.10
CA GLU A 41 -5.21 -2.15 -6.21
C GLU A 41 -4.61 -2.50 -4.85
N LYS A 42 -4.81 -1.64 -3.84
CA LYS A 42 -4.38 -1.88 -2.46
C LYS A 42 -5.04 -3.12 -1.86
N LEU A 43 -6.34 -3.34 -2.11
CA LEU A 43 -7.04 -4.55 -1.65
C LEU A 43 -6.49 -5.82 -2.33
N GLU A 44 -6.21 -5.77 -3.63
CA GLU A 44 -5.63 -6.90 -4.36
C GLU A 44 -4.22 -7.22 -3.89
N GLU A 45 -3.39 -6.20 -3.67
CA GLU A 45 -2.05 -6.37 -3.12
C GLU A 45 -2.10 -7.00 -1.74
N ILE A 46 -2.99 -6.50 -0.89
CA ILE A 46 -3.25 -7.04 0.43
C ILE A 46 -3.63 -8.53 0.35
N LYS A 47 -4.52 -8.90 -0.57
CA LYS A 47 -4.96 -10.29 -0.77
C LYS A 47 -3.84 -11.19 -1.31
N ARG A 48 -2.98 -10.67 -2.19
CA ARG A 48 -1.87 -11.44 -2.79
C ARG A 48 -0.74 -11.69 -1.79
N ASN A 49 -0.41 -10.69 -0.97
CA ASN A 49 0.82 -10.68 -0.16
C ASN A 49 0.59 -11.16 1.27
N TYR A 50 -0.62 -11.01 1.81
CA TYR A 50 -0.93 -11.39 3.18
C TYR A 50 -1.86 -12.60 3.26
N ARG A 51 -1.62 -13.46 4.25
CA ARG A 51 -2.57 -14.50 4.65
C ARG A 51 -3.35 -14.01 5.86
N TYR A 52 -4.66 -13.82 5.67
CA TYR A 52 -5.58 -13.46 6.74
C TYR A 52 -6.16 -14.73 7.36
N LYS A 53 -5.95 -14.87 8.68
CA LYS A 53 -6.71 -15.80 9.53
C LYS A 53 -7.48 -14.95 10.53
N LYS A 54 -8.77 -15.24 10.69
CA LYS A 54 -9.67 -14.45 11.54
C LYS A 54 -9.25 -14.45 13.01
N ASP A 55 -8.51 -15.47 13.43
CA ASP A 55 -8.17 -15.73 14.83
C ASP A 55 -6.72 -15.33 15.19
N GLU A 56 -6.03 -14.60 14.30
CA GLU A 56 -4.65 -14.18 14.50
C GLU A 56 -4.55 -12.65 14.51
N LEU A 57 -3.88 -12.11 15.54
CA LEU A 57 -3.72 -10.66 15.72
C LEU A 57 -2.83 -10.02 14.63
N PHE A 58 -1.92 -10.80 14.04
CA PHE A 58 -0.95 -10.33 13.07
C PHE A 58 -1.24 -10.83 11.66
N LYS A 59 -1.04 -9.95 10.69
CA LYS A 59 -1.07 -10.31 9.27
C LYS A 59 0.20 -11.09 8.93
N ARG A 60 0.08 -12.32 8.45
CA ARG A 60 1.23 -13.10 7.98
C ARG A 60 1.67 -12.61 6.61
N LEU A 61 2.91 -12.14 6.49
CA LEU A 61 3.55 -11.77 5.22
C LEU A 61 4.14 -13.02 4.54
N LYS A 62 4.07 -13.11 3.21
CA LYS A 62 4.82 -14.15 2.48
C LYS A 62 6.33 -13.91 2.63
N VAL A 63 7.09 -15.00 2.83
CA VAL A 63 8.56 -14.94 2.94
C VAL A 63 9.19 -14.30 1.69
N THR A 64 8.60 -14.52 0.51
CA THR A 64 9.07 -13.94 -0.74
C THR A 64 8.99 -12.41 -0.75
N THR A 65 7.90 -11.83 -0.25
CA THR A 65 7.76 -10.37 -0.11
C THR A 65 8.66 -9.82 0.99
N PHE A 66 8.87 -10.57 2.08
CA PHE A 66 9.84 -10.17 3.09
C PHE A 66 11.25 -10.05 2.51
N ALA A 67 11.71 -11.06 1.76
CA ALA A 67 13.01 -11.02 1.10
C ALA A 67 13.14 -9.86 0.12
N GLN A 68 12.10 -9.61 -0.69
CA GLN A 68 12.06 -8.46 -1.60
C GLN A 68 12.21 -7.13 -0.85
N LEU A 69 11.52 -6.96 0.28
CA LEU A 69 11.64 -5.74 1.09
C LEU A 69 13.05 -5.58 1.67
N VAL A 70 13.66 -6.65 2.20
CA VAL A 70 15.04 -6.60 2.71
C VAL A 70 16.02 -6.20 1.61
N ILE A 71 15.88 -6.80 0.42
CA ILE A 71 16.73 -6.48 -0.73
C ILE A 71 16.51 -5.02 -1.16
N GLN A 72 15.26 -4.56 -1.27
CA GLN A 72 14.93 -3.18 -1.64
C GLN A 72 15.50 -2.16 -0.66
N VAL A 73 15.35 -2.40 0.64
CA VAL A 73 15.87 -1.50 1.68
C VAL A 73 17.40 -1.45 1.65
N ALA A 74 18.06 -2.59 1.44
CA ALA A 74 19.52 -2.64 1.28
C ALA A 74 19.97 -1.81 0.06
N SER A 75 19.30 -1.96 -1.08
CA SER A 75 19.61 -1.17 -2.28
C SER A 75 19.40 0.34 -2.10
N LEU A 76 18.37 0.75 -1.34
CA LEU A 76 18.14 2.16 -1.02
C LEU A 76 19.17 2.71 -0.02
N SER A 77 19.61 1.90 0.96
CA SER A 77 20.63 2.33 1.92
C SER A 77 21.97 2.57 1.24
N ASP A 78 22.36 1.71 0.30
CA ASP A 78 23.61 1.87 -0.46
C ASP A 78 23.60 3.16 -1.31
N GLU A 79 22.44 3.58 -1.81
CA GLU A 79 22.26 4.84 -2.57
C GLU A 79 22.34 6.10 -1.69
N THR A 80 22.04 6.00 -0.39
CA THR A 80 22.19 7.09 0.60
C THR A 80 23.59 7.20 1.22
N LEU A 81 24.50 6.25 0.94
CA LEU A 81 25.80 6.11 1.60
C LEU A 81 26.98 6.78 0.86
N GLU A 82 26.72 7.78 0.02
CA GLU A 82 27.73 8.79 -0.37
C GLU A 82 27.79 9.98 0.61
N VAL A 83 27.28 9.80 1.84
CA VAL A 83 27.50 10.74 2.96
C VAL A 83 28.31 10.02 4.04
N SER A 84 29.61 10.35 4.05
CA SER A 84 30.68 10.04 5.01
C SER A 84 30.26 9.42 6.37
N PRO A 85 30.85 8.28 6.79
CA PRO A 85 30.50 7.56 8.03
C PRO A 85 31.10 8.16 9.32
N LYS A 86 31.27 9.48 9.41
CA LYS A 86 31.77 10.16 10.62
C LYS A 86 30.75 11.12 11.19
N GLU A 87 29.68 10.60 11.81
CA GLU A 87 28.99 11.23 12.95
C GLU A 87 27.75 10.41 13.37
N ILE A 88 27.95 9.27 14.06
CA ILE A 88 26.88 8.67 14.87
C ILE A 88 27.46 8.25 16.22
N GLN A 89 27.92 9.23 16.98
CA GLN A 89 28.01 9.14 18.43
C GLN A 89 27.18 10.28 19.00
N ASN A 90 25.85 10.14 18.95
CA ASN A 90 24.96 10.97 19.75
C ASN A 90 23.88 10.08 20.41
N PRO A 91 23.95 9.83 21.72
CA PRO A 91 23.06 8.91 22.43
C PRO A 91 21.63 9.43 22.66
N ALA A 92 21.25 10.57 22.08
CA ALA A 92 19.98 11.25 22.39
C ALA A 92 18.70 10.55 21.87
N TRP A 93 18.81 9.54 21.00
CA TRP A 93 17.64 8.83 20.46
C TRP A 93 17.29 7.54 21.23
N VAL A 94 18.12 7.12 22.19
CA VAL A 94 17.99 5.82 22.87
C VAL A 94 17.08 5.89 24.10
N THR A 95 16.77 7.07 24.64
CA THR A 95 16.01 7.22 25.90
C THR A 95 14.54 7.66 25.72
N GLY A 96 13.98 7.55 24.52
CA GLY A 96 12.62 8.05 24.22
C GLY A 96 11.47 7.05 24.40
N ILE A 97 11.72 5.79 24.74
CA ILE A 97 10.67 4.75 24.79
C ILE A 97 10.68 4.04 26.14
N ALA A 98 10.37 4.77 27.21
CA ALA A 98 9.96 4.18 28.48
C ALA A 98 9.02 5.15 29.22
N SER A 99 7.95 4.60 29.82
CA SER A 99 6.88 5.23 30.61
C SER A 99 5.76 5.93 29.81
N THR A 100 4.46 5.59 29.96
CA THR A 100 3.75 4.72 30.91
C THR A 100 2.41 4.31 30.31
N ASN A 101 1.97 3.11 30.67
CA ASN A 101 0.61 2.61 30.49
C ASN A 101 -0.24 2.96 31.73
N CYS A 102 -1.52 3.28 31.51
CA CYS A 102 -2.69 3.14 32.42
C CYS A 102 -2.78 4.01 33.69
N ILE A 103 -3.89 4.76 33.83
CA ILE A 103 -4.86 4.69 34.96
C ILE A 103 -6.19 5.28 34.45
N GLY A 104 -7.26 4.49 34.56
CA GLY A 104 -8.64 4.98 34.53
C GLY A 104 -9.18 5.14 35.97
N LYS A 105 -10.03 6.16 36.14
CA LYS A 105 -11.06 6.46 37.18
C LYS A 105 -11.30 7.98 37.02
N GLY A 106 -12.48 8.51 36.78
CA GLY A 106 -13.78 8.21 37.35
C GLY A 106 -14.18 9.42 38.20
N GLU A 107 -14.98 10.32 37.64
CA GLU A 107 -15.99 11.20 38.27
C GLU A 107 -16.83 11.87 37.17
#